data_AF-A0A955N8W3-F1
#
_entry.id   AF-A0A955N8W3-F1
#
_cell.length_a   1.000
_cell.length_b   1.000
_cell.length_c   1.000
_cell.angle_alpha   90.00
_cell.angle_beta   90.00
_cell.angle_gamma   90.00
#
_symmetry.space_group_name_H-M   'P 1'
#
loop_
_entity.id
_entity.type
_entity.pdbx_description
1 polymer ?
#
loop_
_entity_poly.entity_id
_entity_poly.type
_entity_poly.pdbx_seq_one_letter_code
_entity_poly.pdbx_strand_id
1 'polypeptide(L)'
;DEYDELLSGHRTGNPLPVRTALSTLYQQGKKGLLDGELVSTFINLVGIYPTYALVELSTGERGIVTANSRENLLHPTILLIQDAIHQPLSEPIPFNFSVLSSQESRPEIVQVLPPEQVGIDLDAALENWMTL
;
A
#
# COMPACT_ATOMS: atom_id res chain seq x y z
N ASP A 1 -4.13 22.82 -0.74
CA ASP A 1 -2.64 22.67 -0.78
C ASP A 1 -2.28 21.75 -1.97
N GLU A 2 -1.01 21.39 -2.18
CA GLU A 2 -0.62 20.56 -3.34
C GLU A 2 -1.23 19.14 -3.28
N TYR A 3 -1.47 18.61 -2.07
CA TYR A 3 -2.19 17.36 -1.87
C TYR A 3 -3.65 17.45 -2.30
N ASP A 4 -4.40 18.47 -1.83
CA ASP A 4 -5.77 18.70 -2.24
C ASP A 4 -5.90 18.91 -3.75
N GLU A 5 -4.95 19.62 -4.36
CA GLU A 5 -4.92 19.83 -5.81
C GLU A 5 -4.77 18.51 -6.57
N LEU A 6 -3.86 17.63 -6.14
CA LEU A 6 -3.68 16.32 -6.76
C LEU A 6 -4.93 15.45 -6.63
N LEU A 7 -5.66 15.52 -5.51
CA LEU A 7 -6.88 14.75 -5.29
C LEU A 7 -8.11 15.29 -6.03
N SER A 8 -8.24 16.61 -6.11
CA SER A 8 -9.41 17.27 -6.69
C SER A 8 -9.26 17.58 -8.17
N GLY A 9 -8.02 17.73 -8.65
CA GLY A 9 -7.71 18.14 -10.00
C GLY A 9 -8.25 19.53 -10.35
N HIS A 10 -8.45 20.43 -9.38
CA HIS A 10 -9.10 21.73 -9.62
C HIS A 10 -8.39 22.60 -10.68
N ARG A 11 -7.07 22.50 -10.81
CA ARG A 11 -6.25 23.23 -11.80
C ARG A 11 -5.77 22.33 -12.93
N THR A 12 -5.52 21.05 -12.66
CA THR A 12 -5.00 20.10 -13.67
C THR A 12 -6.10 19.40 -14.49
N GLY A 13 -7.34 19.40 -13.99
CA GLY A 13 -8.50 18.72 -14.58
C GLY A 13 -8.49 17.19 -14.45
N ASN A 14 -7.47 16.61 -13.80
CA ASN A 14 -7.33 15.16 -13.68
C ASN A 14 -7.02 14.75 -12.23
N PRO A 15 -8.06 14.45 -11.42
CA PRO A 15 -7.87 14.01 -10.05
C PRO A 15 -7.12 12.69 -10.00
N LEU A 16 -6.13 12.61 -9.11
CA LEU A 16 -5.32 11.43 -8.89
C LEU A 16 -5.89 10.60 -7.72
N PRO A 17 -5.82 9.26 -7.80
CA PRO A 17 -6.03 8.41 -6.64
C PRO A 17 -5.07 8.79 -5.50
N VAL A 18 -5.51 8.66 -4.25
CA VAL A 18 -4.75 9.03 -3.04
C VAL A 18 -3.32 8.45 -3.05
N ARG A 19 -3.17 7.17 -3.42
CA ARG A 19 -1.85 6.52 -3.57
C ARG A 19 -0.95 7.29 -4.55
N THR A 20 -1.48 7.62 -5.72
CA THR A 20 -0.73 8.34 -6.75
C THR A 20 -0.39 9.75 -6.27
N ALA A 21 -1.33 10.46 -5.64
CA ALA A 21 -1.08 11.78 -5.07
C ALA A 21 0.03 11.76 -4.01
N LEU A 22 -0.04 10.85 -3.03
CA LEU A 22 0.98 10.71 -1.97
C LEU A 22 2.33 10.23 -2.54
N SER A 23 2.33 9.31 -3.51
CA SER A 23 3.54 8.88 -4.20
C SER A 23 4.18 10.00 -5.00
N THR A 24 3.39 10.83 -5.68
CA THR A 24 3.84 12.03 -6.38
C THR A 24 4.47 13.03 -5.42
N LEU A 25 3.82 13.33 -4.29
CA LEU A 25 4.37 14.19 -3.24
C LEU A 25 5.72 13.65 -2.73
N TYR A 26 5.78 12.35 -2.42
CA TYR A 26 7.02 11.69 -1.99
C TYR A 26 8.13 11.85 -3.03
N GLN A 27 7.85 11.59 -4.31
CA GLN A 27 8.82 11.77 -5.38
C GLN A 27 9.25 13.23 -5.57
N GLN A 28 8.33 14.19 -5.46
CA GLN A 28 8.65 15.62 -5.51
C GLN A 28 9.56 16.03 -4.35
N GLY A 29 9.32 15.50 -3.15
CA GLY A 29 10.22 15.66 -1.99
C GLY A 29 11.62 15.12 -2.26
N LYS A 30 11.74 13.90 -2.82
CA LYS A 30 13.05 13.33 -3.19
C LYS A 30 13.78 14.11 -4.29
N LYS A 31 13.04 14.80 -5.16
CA LYS A 31 13.58 15.66 -6.22
C LYS A 31 13.92 17.08 -5.72
N GLY A 32 13.65 17.40 -4.45
CA GLY A 32 13.88 18.72 -3.86
C GLY A 32 12.90 19.80 -4.34
N LEU A 33 11.80 19.40 -4.99
CA LEU A 33 10.73 20.33 -5.40
C LEU A 33 9.84 20.70 -4.21
N LEU A 34 9.80 19.82 -3.21
CA LEU A 34 9.16 20.01 -1.92
C LEU A 34 10.17 19.71 -0.81
N ASP A 35 9.90 20.23 0.38
CA ASP A 35 10.65 19.86 1.57
C ASP A 35 10.41 18.37 1.90
N GLY A 36 11.46 17.56 1.76
CA GLY A 36 11.38 16.12 1.92
C GLY A 36 11.02 15.68 3.35
N GLU A 37 11.39 16.45 4.37
CA GLU A 37 11.10 16.12 5.77
C GLU A 37 9.63 16.40 6.09
N LEU A 38 9.11 17.54 5.63
CA LEU A 38 7.69 17.89 5.76
C LEU A 38 6.79 16.94 4.96
N VAL A 39 7.17 16.61 3.71
CA VAL A 39 6.46 15.61 2.90
C VAL A 39 6.45 14.25 3.59
N SER A 40 7.59 13.80 4.12
CA SER A 40 7.66 12.52 4.83
C SER A 40 6.80 12.52 6.09
N THR A 41 6.77 13.63 6.84
CA THR A 41 5.93 13.80 8.03
C THR A 41 4.45 13.79 7.67
N PHE A 42 4.05 14.51 6.62
CA PHE A 42 2.67 14.56 6.14
C PHE A 42 2.18 13.17 5.69
N ILE A 43 2.97 12.49 4.85
CA ILE A 43 2.63 11.15 4.36
C ILE A 43 2.62 10.14 5.51
N ASN A 44 3.50 10.28 6.53
CA ASN A 44 3.48 9.44 7.74
C ASN A 44 2.19 9.61 8.54
N LEU A 45 1.66 10.84 8.62
CA LEU A 45 0.43 11.14 9.35
C LEU A 45 -0.84 10.69 8.61
N VAL A 46 -0.85 10.80 7.28
CA VAL A 46 -1.98 10.40 6.43
C VAL A 46 -1.96 8.89 6.13
N GLY A 47 -0.77 8.31 5.96
CA GLY A 47 -0.55 6.93 5.52
C GLY A 47 -0.82 6.74 4.01
N ILE A 48 0.09 6.07 3.30
CA ILE A 48 -0.15 5.69 1.89
C ILE A 48 -1.08 4.48 1.83
N TYR A 49 -0.96 3.59 2.82
CA TYR A 49 -1.74 2.38 2.96
C TYR A 49 -2.34 2.33 4.37
N PRO A 50 -3.67 2.38 4.51
CA PRO A 50 -4.32 2.21 5.80
C PRO A 50 -4.04 0.82 6.37
N THR A 51 -3.90 0.72 7.70
CA THR A 51 -3.93 -0.59 8.36
C THR A 51 -5.27 -1.28 8.06
N TYR A 52 -5.23 -2.59 7.85
CA TYR A 52 -6.34 -3.44 7.41
C TYR A 52 -6.84 -3.20 5.98
N ALA A 53 -6.14 -2.39 5.18
CA ALA A 53 -6.43 -2.31 3.76
C ALA A 53 -6.03 -3.62 3.05
N LEU A 54 -6.90 -4.09 2.16
CA LEU A 54 -6.56 -5.15 1.20
C LEU A 54 -5.76 -4.55 0.05
N VAL A 55 -4.63 -5.16 -0.28
CA VAL A 55 -3.72 -4.71 -1.33
C VAL A 55 -3.36 -5.83 -2.28
N GLU A 56 -3.12 -5.49 -3.54
CA GLU A 56 -2.61 -6.40 -4.57
C GLU A 56 -1.16 -6.02 -4.90
N LEU A 57 -0.30 -7.02 -4.95
CA LEU A 57 1.09 -6.89 -5.36
C LEU A 57 1.21 -6.97 -6.88
N SER A 58 2.27 -6.39 -7.44
CA SER A 58 2.60 -6.46 -8.87
C SER A 58 2.77 -7.88 -9.40
N THR A 59 2.98 -8.84 -8.51
CA THR A 59 3.09 -10.28 -8.78
C THR A 59 1.74 -11.00 -8.77
N GLY A 60 0.65 -10.31 -8.38
CA GLY A 60 -0.74 -10.79 -8.39
C GLY A 60 -1.24 -11.26 -7.03
N GLU A 61 -0.35 -11.55 -6.07
CA GLU A 61 -0.74 -11.94 -4.72
C GLU A 61 -1.49 -10.80 -4.01
N ARG A 62 -2.41 -11.18 -3.13
CA ARG A 62 -3.18 -10.22 -2.33
C ARG A 62 -2.94 -10.43 -0.85
N GLY A 63 -2.88 -9.33 -0.13
CA GLY A 63 -2.62 -9.33 1.29
C GLY A 63 -3.26 -8.17 2.03
N ILE A 64 -3.27 -8.29 3.35
CA ILE A 64 -3.80 -7.29 4.28
C ILE A 64 -2.65 -6.50 4.87
N VAL A 65 -2.75 -5.18 4.88
CA VAL A 65 -1.78 -4.31 5.57
C VAL A 65 -1.92 -4.50 7.08
N THR A 66 -0.90 -5.04 7.74
CA THR A 66 -0.94 -5.29 9.19
C THR A 66 -0.23 -4.22 10.00
N ALA A 67 0.78 -3.58 9.42
CA ALA A 67 1.48 -2.47 10.06
C ALA A 67 2.10 -1.52 9.02
N ASN A 68 2.10 -0.23 9.33
CA ASN A 68 2.82 0.77 8.54
C ASN A 68 4.29 0.79 8.95
N SER A 69 5.18 0.76 7.97
CA SER A 69 6.61 0.88 8.22
C SER A 69 6.98 2.35 8.45
N ARG A 70 7.60 2.63 9.61
CA ARG A 70 8.09 3.98 9.98
C ARG A 70 9.28 4.43 9.13
N GLU A 71 10.03 3.48 8.57
CA GLU A 71 11.24 3.75 7.79
C GLU A 71 10.95 3.86 6.29
N ASN A 72 9.90 3.19 5.80
CA ASN A 72 9.49 3.27 4.40
C ASN A 72 7.98 3.10 4.22
N LEU A 73 7.30 4.21 4.01
CA LEU A 73 5.82 4.27 3.87
C LEU A 73 5.26 3.53 2.66
N LEU A 74 6.09 3.25 1.65
CA LEU A 74 5.68 2.47 0.49
C LEU A 74 5.73 0.96 0.74
N HIS A 75 6.37 0.54 1.84
CA HIS A 75 6.63 -0.84 2.21
C HIS A 75 6.02 -1.16 3.58
N PRO A 76 4.68 -1.16 3.70
CA PRO A 76 4.05 -1.64 4.92
C PRO A 76 4.37 -3.14 5.13
N THR A 77 4.19 -3.61 6.35
CA THR A 77 4.10 -5.05 6.59
C THR A 77 2.75 -5.54 6.07
N ILE A 78 2.80 -6.59 5.26
CA ILE A 78 1.61 -7.20 4.66
C ILE A 78 1.50 -8.63 5.17
N LEU A 79 0.28 -9.10 5.34
CA LEU A 79 -0.04 -10.51 5.51
C LEU A 79 -0.70 -11.01 4.22
N LEU A 80 0.00 -11.82 3.43
CA LEU A 80 -0.55 -12.41 2.22
C LEU A 80 -1.62 -13.44 2.57
N ILE A 81 -2.75 -13.37 1.88
CA ILE A 81 -3.91 -14.25 2.10
C ILE A 81 -4.34 -14.97 0.82
N GLN A 82 -3.92 -14.49 -0.35
CA GLN A 82 -4.16 -15.14 -1.64
C GLN A 82 -2.88 -15.16 -2.48
N ASP A 83 -2.72 -16.21 -3.27
CA ASP A 83 -1.66 -16.32 -4.26
C ASP A 83 -1.94 -15.48 -5.53
N ALA A 84 -1.02 -15.54 -6.49
CA ALA A 84 -1.10 -14.79 -7.75
C ALA A 84 -2.25 -15.21 -8.67
N ILE A 85 -2.90 -16.34 -8.42
CA ILE A 85 -4.10 -16.80 -9.13
C ILE A 85 -5.37 -16.59 -8.31
N HIS A 86 -5.29 -15.79 -7.25
CA HIS A 86 -6.36 -15.43 -6.31
C HIS A 86 -6.96 -16.62 -5.56
N GLN A 87 -6.19 -17.71 -5.39
CA GLN A 87 -6.58 -18.79 -4.51
C GLN A 87 -6.18 -18.45 -3.07
N PRO A 88 -7.05 -18.72 -2.07
CA PRO A 88 -6.70 -18.56 -0.66
C PRO A 88 -5.46 -19.40 -0.31
N LEU A 89 -4.52 -18.78 0.40
CA LEU A 89 -3.40 -19.50 0.99
C LEU A 89 -3.89 -20.33 2.18
N SER A 90 -3.35 -21.54 2.33
CA SER A 90 -3.67 -22.41 3.48
C SER A 90 -3.29 -21.78 4.81
N GLU A 91 -2.21 -20.98 4.81
CA GLU A 91 -1.75 -20.20 5.95
C GLU A 91 -1.35 -18.80 5.46
N PRO A 92 -1.76 -17.73 6.16
CA PRO A 92 -1.35 -16.38 5.80
C PRO A 92 0.16 -16.16 5.99
N ILE A 93 0.81 -15.51 5.02
CA ILE A 93 2.29 -15.37 5.02
C ILE A 93 2.67 -13.92 5.30
N PRO A 94 3.43 -13.63 6.38
CA PRO A 94 3.99 -12.30 6.61
C PRO A 94 4.97 -11.94 5.49
N PHE A 95 4.69 -10.84 4.82
CA PHE A 95 5.47 -10.33 3.70
C PHE A 95 6.14 -9.01 4.07
N ASN A 96 7.46 -8.99 3.91
CA ASN A 96 8.30 -7.83 4.15
C ASN A 96 9.09 -7.49 2.88
N PHE A 97 8.81 -6.32 2.31
CA PHE A 97 9.45 -5.79 1.11
C PHE A 97 10.98 -5.64 1.24
N SER A 98 11.51 -5.56 2.47
CA SER A 98 12.96 -5.36 2.72
C SER A 98 13.80 -6.61 2.48
N VAL A 99 13.20 -7.80 2.34
CA VAL A 99 13.93 -9.08 2.26
C VAL A 99 14.25 -9.49 0.81
N LEU A 100 13.66 -8.83 -0.19
CA LEU A 100 13.75 -9.24 -1.59
C LEU A 100 14.86 -8.48 -2.33
N SER A 101 16.10 -8.94 -2.17
CA SER A 101 17.29 -8.29 -2.76
C SER A 101 17.80 -8.94 -4.05
N SER A 102 17.15 -9.99 -4.60
CA SER A 102 17.80 -10.85 -5.62
C SER A 102 17.01 -11.24 -6.88
N GLN A 103 15.79 -10.73 -7.11
CA GLN A 103 15.03 -11.01 -8.35
C GLN A 103 14.78 -9.72 -9.14
N GLU A 104 14.78 -9.82 -10.48
CA GLU A 104 14.69 -8.69 -11.43
C GLU A 104 13.42 -7.83 -11.30
N SER A 105 12.43 -8.27 -10.53
CA SER A 105 11.23 -7.49 -10.22
C SER A 105 10.99 -7.50 -8.71
N ARG A 106 11.05 -6.32 -8.09
CA ARG A 106 10.67 -6.14 -6.68
C ARG A 106 9.14 -6.07 -6.62
N PRO A 107 8.46 -6.92 -5.85
CA PRO A 107 7.02 -6.81 -5.68
C PRO A 107 6.68 -5.43 -5.11
N GLU A 108 5.74 -4.75 -5.74
CA GLU A 108 5.23 -3.46 -5.30
C GLU A 108 3.73 -3.56 -5.08
N ILE A 109 3.17 -2.83 -4.11
CA ILE A 109 1.71 -2.69 -4.03
C ILE A 109 1.27 -1.88 -5.24
N VAL A 110 0.51 -2.50 -6.14
CA VAL A 110 -0.02 -1.84 -7.35
C VAL A 110 -1.41 -1.27 -7.12
N GLN A 111 -2.17 -1.88 -6.21
CA GLN A 111 -3.56 -1.50 -5.99
C GLN A 111 -4.01 -1.72 -4.54
N VAL A 112 -4.89 -0.84 -4.06
CA VAL A 112 -5.71 -1.05 -2.86
C VAL A 112 -7.10 -1.48 -3.33
N LEU A 113 -7.61 -2.57 -2.80
CA LEU A 113 -8.86 -3.19 -3.21
C LEU A 113 -9.90 -3.07 -2.09
N PRO A 114 -11.15 -2.73 -2.42
CA PRO A 114 -12.27 -2.93 -1.51
C PRO A 114 -12.56 -4.45 -1.42
N PRO A 115 -12.53 -5.06 -0.21
CA PRO A 115 -12.67 -6.51 -0.03
C PRO A 115 -13.96 -7.08 -0.64
N GLU A 116 -15.06 -6.32 -0.55
CA GLU A 116 -16.37 -6.68 -1.09
C GLU A 116 -16.38 -6.84 -2.63
N GLN A 117 -15.48 -6.16 -3.35
CA GLN A 117 -15.39 -6.26 -4.81
C GLN A 117 -14.76 -7.57 -5.26
N VAL A 118 -13.97 -8.21 -4.39
CA VAL A 118 -13.24 -9.44 -4.69
C VAL A 118 -13.71 -10.62 -3.83
N GLY A 119 -14.79 -10.43 -3.07
CA GLY A 119 -15.40 -11.48 -2.25
C GLY A 119 -14.55 -11.93 -1.07
N ILE A 120 -13.73 -11.01 -0.52
CA ILE A 120 -12.86 -11.29 0.63
C ILE A 120 -13.50 -10.72 1.89
N ASP A 121 -13.62 -11.56 2.91
CA ASP A 121 -13.96 -11.16 4.28
C ASP A 121 -12.65 -10.99 5.07
N LEU A 122 -12.34 -9.75 5.43
CA LEU A 122 -11.10 -9.41 6.15
C LEU A 122 -11.12 -9.90 7.58
N ASP A 123 -12.28 -9.86 8.24
CA ASP A 123 -12.40 -10.26 9.64
C ASP A 123 -12.17 -11.76 9.77
N ALA A 124 -12.78 -12.56 8.89
CA ALA A 124 -12.56 -14.00 8.84
C ALA A 124 -11.09 -14.37 8.53
N ALA A 125 -10.44 -13.62 7.64
CA ALA A 125 -9.03 -13.86 7.29
C ALA A 125 -8.07 -13.55 8.47
N LEU A 126 -8.38 -12.52 9.26
CA LEU A 126 -7.58 -12.10 10.41
C LEU A 126 -7.84 -12.95 11.66
N GLU A 127 -9.08 -13.36 11.91
CA GLU A 127 -9.42 -14.27 13.00
C GLU A 127 -8.64 -15.58 12.88
N ASN A 128 -8.64 -16.19 11.68
CA ASN A 128 -7.87 -17.40 11.41
C ASN A 128 -6.37 -17.22 11.71
N TRP A 129 -5.81 -16.04 11.40
CA TRP A 129 -4.40 -15.75 11.67
C TRP A 129 -4.10 -15.54 13.16
N MET A 130 -4.98 -14.90 13.91
CA MET A 130 -4.79 -14.64 15.35
C MET A 130 -4.99 -15.88 16.23
N THR A 131 -5.68 -16.90 15.73
CA THR A 131 -5.91 -18.17 16.43
C THR A 131 -4.83 -19.23 16.20
N LEU A 132 -3.85 -18.96 15.32
CA LEU A 132 -2.67 -19.79 15.04
C LEU A 132 -1.49 -19.42 15.96
#